data_AF-A0A6B3FL34-F1
#
_entry.id   AF-A0A6B3FL34-F1
#
_cell.length_a   1.000
_cell.length_b   1.000
_cell.length_c   1.000
_cell.angle_alpha   90.00
_cell.angle_beta   90.00
_cell.angle_gamma   90.00
#
_symmetry.space_group_name_H-M   'P 1'
#
loop_
_entity.id
_entity.type
_entity.pdbx_description
1 polymer ?
#
loop_
_entity_poly.entity_id
_entity_poly.type
_entity_poly.pdbx_seq_one_letter_code
_entity_poly.pdbx_strand_id
1 'polypeptide(L)'
;MNRPLRHIAIFCGLLVLALLLRANWLQHVDRQELAQHEHNARVRFERFSTPRGDIIVGGKAITGSKETDSRDYAFRRTNKDGAMYAPVTGYASQARGTSLLERTYDSVLSGQDDRFAFRHAKDVLTGQPRRGGDVITTIDAKAQKAGYKGLTDLGARGAVVALDPSTGKVLALVSTPSYDPEVFAGISFEESDRFTALEKKKDKPLANRPLRETYPPGSTFKILTAAAALEHGVVTDVDAKTDAVSPYPLPLSTNKIGSEAGDAVCSKASMKTAMQYSCNNVFLDAAAELGEDRMRETAEKFGFNE
;
A
#
# COMPACT_ATOMS: atom_id res chain seq x y z
N MET A 1 -40.98 3.66 55.40
CA MET A 1 -40.35 2.70 54.45
C MET A 1 -39.36 1.84 55.23
N ASN A 2 -39.53 0.51 55.23
CA ASN A 2 -38.64 -0.39 55.97
C ASN A 2 -37.20 -0.29 55.42
N ARG A 3 -36.19 -0.30 56.31
CA ARG A 3 -34.76 -0.20 55.95
C ARG A 3 -34.34 -1.14 54.79
N PRO A 4 -34.78 -2.41 54.73
CA PRO A 4 -34.44 -3.31 53.62
C PRO A 4 -34.97 -2.81 52.27
N LEU A 5 -36.23 -2.35 52.23
CA LEU A 5 -36.85 -1.81 51.02
C LEU A 5 -36.14 -0.54 50.53
N ARG A 6 -35.66 0.31 51.46
CA ARG A 6 -34.89 1.50 51.10
C ARG A 6 -33.53 1.14 50.49
N HIS A 7 -32.82 0.16 51.03
CA HIS A 7 -31.54 -0.27 50.46
C HIS A 7 -31.71 -0.88 49.07
N ILE A 8 -32.75 -1.70 48.87
CA ILE A 8 -33.07 -2.27 47.55
C ILE A 8 -33.40 -1.14 46.56
N ALA A 9 -34.24 -0.18 46.96
CA ALA A 9 -34.60 0.95 46.09
C ALA A 9 -33.38 1.81 45.69
N ILE A 10 -32.48 2.09 46.64
CA ILE A 10 -31.24 2.83 46.36
C ILE A 10 -30.34 2.03 45.42
N PHE A 11 -30.17 0.73 45.66
CA PHE A 11 -29.36 -0.14 44.81
C PHE A 11 -29.91 -0.23 43.38
N CYS A 12 -31.22 -0.44 43.23
CA CYS A 12 -31.88 -0.40 41.92
C CYS A 12 -31.74 0.97 41.24
N GLY A 13 -31.87 2.06 41.99
CA GLY A 13 -31.68 3.42 41.47
C GLY A 13 -30.25 3.66 40.97
N LEU A 14 -29.23 3.15 41.67
CA LEU A 14 -27.84 3.21 41.24
C LEU A 14 -27.60 2.40 39.96
N LEU A 15 -28.19 1.21 39.83
CA LEU A 15 -28.10 0.40 38.61
C LEU A 15 -28.75 1.11 37.41
N VAL A 16 -29.92 1.72 37.59
CA VAL A 16 -30.59 2.50 36.53
C VAL A 16 -29.75 3.70 36.13
N LEU A 17 -29.20 4.45 37.10
CA LEU A 17 -28.32 5.58 36.83
C LEU A 17 -27.07 5.15 36.05
N ALA A 18 -26.42 4.05 36.44
CA ALA A 18 -25.27 3.50 35.73
C ALA A 18 -25.61 3.13 34.28
N LEU A 19 -26.80 2.57 34.05
CA LEU A 19 -27.28 2.20 32.71
C LEU A 19 -27.58 3.43 31.85
N LEU A 20 -28.18 4.48 32.42
CA LEU A 20 -28.41 5.76 31.74
C LEU A 20 -27.12 6.49 31.40
N LEU A 21 -26.12 6.47 32.30
CA LEU A 21 -24.79 7.00 32.03
C LEU A 21 -24.12 6.24 30.90
N ARG A 22 -24.18 4.90 30.90
CA ARG A 22 -23.62 4.09 29.81
C ARG A 22 -24.34 4.33 28.48
N ALA A 23 -25.66 4.48 28.48
CA ALA A 23 -26.43 4.79 27.29
C ALA A 23 -26.06 6.16 26.71
N ASN A 24 -25.92 7.19 27.56
CA ASN A 24 -25.46 8.51 27.11
C ASN A 24 -24.02 8.49 26.59
N TRP A 25 -23.14 7.73 27.26
CA TRP A 25 -21.77 7.53 26.80
C TRP A 25 -21.74 6.95 25.38
N LEU A 26 -22.50 5.88 25.13
CA LEU A 26 -22.60 5.27 23.80
C LEU A 26 -23.20 6.22 22.75
N GLN A 27 -24.17 7.04 23.12
CA GLN A 27 -24.86 7.94 22.20
C GLN A 27 -24.11 9.23 21.88
N HIS A 28 -23.15 9.64 22.72
CA HIS A 28 -22.47 10.93 22.58
C HIS A 28 -20.95 10.80 22.44
N VAL A 29 -20.32 9.94 23.23
CA VAL A 29 -18.86 9.71 23.19
C VAL A 29 -18.53 8.71 22.09
N ASP A 30 -19.11 7.51 22.15
CA ASP A 30 -18.76 6.42 21.22
C ASP A 30 -19.56 6.51 19.89
N ARG A 31 -20.35 7.57 19.70
CA ARG A 31 -21.31 7.69 18.57
C ARG A 31 -20.63 7.58 17.22
N GLN A 32 -19.57 8.36 16.99
CA GLN A 32 -18.91 8.40 15.69
C GLN A 32 -18.22 7.07 15.38
N GLU A 33 -17.55 6.48 16.37
CA GLU A 33 -16.90 5.18 16.26
C GLU A 33 -17.90 4.09 15.91
N LEU A 34 -19.02 4.00 16.63
CA LEU A 34 -20.07 3.00 16.37
C LEU A 34 -20.81 3.26 15.04
N ALA A 35 -21.01 4.52 14.68
CA ALA A 35 -21.66 4.90 13.42
C ALA A 35 -20.80 4.54 12.21
N GLN A 36 -19.48 4.65 12.30
CA GLN A 36 -18.52 4.38 11.23
C GLN A 36 -17.89 2.98 11.29
N HIS A 37 -18.27 2.18 12.29
CA HIS A 37 -17.71 0.85 12.50
C HIS A 37 -17.95 -0.08 11.30
N GLU A 38 -16.97 -0.92 10.95
CA GLU A 38 -17.03 -1.81 9.78
C GLU A 38 -18.16 -2.84 9.81
N HIS A 39 -18.57 -3.27 11.01
CA HIS A 39 -19.69 -4.17 11.24
C HIS A 39 -21.06 -3.49 11.24
N ASN A 40 -21.11 -2.16 11.12
CA ASN A 40 -22.37 -1.45 10.98
C ASN A 40 -22.87 -1.60 9.54
N ALA A 41 -23.93 -2.40 9.37
CA ALA A 41 -24.52 -2.66 8.05
C ALA A 41 -24.95 -1.37 7.32
N ARG A 42 -25.31 -0.30 8.06
CA ARG A 42 -25.68 0.99 7.46
C ARG A 42 -24.54 1.62 6.69
N VAL A 43 -23.31 1.53 7.20
CA VAL A 43 -22.12 2.07 6.51
C VAL A 43 -21.95 1.39 5.17
N ARG A 44 -22.13 0.06 5.11
CA ARG A 44 -22.04 -0.69 3.84
C ARG A 44 -23.18 -0.34 2.89
N PHE A 45 -24.42 -0.24 3.37
CA PHE A 45 -25.55 0.14 2.52
C PHE A 45 -25.38 1.56 1.99
N GLU A 46 -25.04 2.53 2.84
CA GLU A 46 -24.78 3.92 2.42
C GLU A 46 -23.66 3.97 1.37
N ARG A 47 -22.58 3.20 1.56
CA ARG A 47 -21.44 3.11 0.63
C ARG A 47 -21.84 2.72 -0.81
N PHE A 48 -22.86 1.87 -0.97
CA PHE A 48 -23.31 1.36 -2.27
C PHE A 48 -24.70 1.87 -2.68
N SER A 49 -25.30 2.77 -1.88
CA SER A 49 -26.58 3.42 -2.19
C SER A 49 -26.44 4.61 -3.13
N THR A 50 -25.23 5.16 -3.26
CA THR A 50 -24.91 6.29 -4.13
C THR A 50 -23.72 5.94 -5.03
N PRO A 51 -23.62 6.54 -6.23
CA PRO A 51 -22.47 6.34 -7.09
C PRO A 51 -21.21 6.87 -6.40
N ARG A 52 -20.20 6.01 -6.28
CA ARG A 52 -18.89 6.39 -5.75
C ARG A 52 -18.22 7.36 -6.70
N GLY A 53 -17.41 8.26 -6.15
CA GLY A 53 -16.47 9.04 -6.93
C GLY A 53 -15.45 8.15 -7.64
N ASP A 54 -14.80 8.69 -8.65
CA ASP A 54 -13.90 7.95 -9.52
C ASP A 54 -12.44 8.18 -9.18
N ILE A 55 -11.63 7.15 -9.37
CA ILE A 55 -10.18 7.25 -9.37
C ILE A 55 -9.74 7.62 -10.78
N ILE A 56 -9.01 8.72 -10.88
CA ILE A 56 -8.61 9.36 -12.13
C ILE A 56 -7.11 9.17 -12.37
N VAL A 57 -6.77 8.71 -13.58
CA VAL A 57 -5.40 8.55 -14.06
C VAL A 57 -5.26 9.36 -15.35
N GLY A 58 -4.32 10.31 -15.41
CA GLY A 58 -4.09 11.14 -16.60
C GLY A 58 -5.36 11.86 -17.10
N GLY A 59 -6.20 12.34 -16.18
CA GLY A 59 -7.46 13.03 -16.49
C GLY A 59 -8.62 12.12 -16.93
N LYS A 60 -8.47 10.78 -16.86
CA LYS A 60 -9.52 9.83 -17.23
C LYS A 60 -9.91 8.95 -16.04
N ALA A 61 -11.22 8.78 -15.84
CA ALA A 61 -11.76 7.83 -14.87
C ALA A 61 -11.46 6.39 -15.28
N ILE A 62 -10.71 5.68 -14.43
CA ILE A 62 -10.40 4.25 -14.57
C ILE A 62 -11.31 3.38 -13.72
N THR A 63 -12.05 3.96 -12.79
CA THR A 63 -13.12 3.31 -12.06
C THR A 63 -14.47 3.92 -12.43
N GLY A 64 -15.55 3.27 -12.03
CA GLY A 64 -16.91 3.78 -12.19
C GLY A 64 -17.88 3.12 -11.21
N SER A 65 -19.15 3.50 -11.30
CA SER A 65 -20.26 2.85 -10.61
C SER A 65 -21.34 2.47 -11.62
N LYS A 66 -21.80 1.21 -11.55
CA LYS A 66 -22.90 0.69 -12.37
C LYS A 66 -24.06 0.32 -11.46
N GLU A 67 -25.27 0.68 -11.88
CA GLU A 67 -26.49 0.32 -11.16
C GLU A 67 -26.68 -1.21 -11.10
N THR A 68 -27.32 -1.66 -10.02
CA THR A 68 -27.75 -3.04 -9.80
C THR A 68 -29.24 -3.07 -9.49
N ASP A 69 -29.84 -4.25 -9.57
CA ASP A 69 -31.25 -4.44 -9.24
C ASP A 69 -31.53 -4.46 -7.71
N SER A 70 -30.49 -4.35 -6.88
CA SER A 70 -30.62 -4.36 -5.42
C SER A 70 -30.92 -2.97 -4.87
N ARG A 71 -31.94 -2.87 -4.02
CA ARG A 71 -32.25 -1.61 -3.31
C ARG A 71 -31.18 -1.21 -2.28
N ASP A 72 -30.59 -2.18 -1.61
CA ASP A 72 -29.59 -1.96 -0.55
C ASP A 72 -28.17 -1.78 -1.11
N TYR A 73 -27.92 -2.32 -2.30
CA TYR A 73 -26.64 -2.27 -3.00
C TYR A 73 -26.81 -1.73 -4.42
N ALA A 74 -27.46 -0.56 -4.52
CA ALA A 74 -27.86 0.05 -5.78
C ALA A 74 -26.72 0.23 -6.79
N PHE A 75 -25.46 0.35 -6.34
CA PHE A 75 -24.30 0.49 -7.21
C PHE A 75 -23.22 -0.55 -6.92
N ARG A 76 -22.64 -1.12 -7.98
CA ARG A 76 -21.40 -1.92 -7.95
C ARG A 76 -20.26 -1.15 -8.60
N ARG A 77 -19.02 -1.42 -8.16
CA ARG A 77 -17.82 -0.80 -8.75
C ARG A 77 -17.49 -1.41 -10.11
N THR A 78 -17.09 -0.57 -11.07
CA THR A 78 -16.53 -1.00 -12.37
C THR A 78 -15.10 -0.52 -12.52
N ASN A 79 -14.29 -1.24 -13.30
CA ASN A 79 -12.87 -0.96 -13.45
C ASN A 79 -12.44 -1.12 -14.92
N LYS A 80 -11.87 -0.07 -15.50
CA LYS A 80 -11.22 -0.14 -16.81
C LYS A 80 -9.81 -0.65 -16.62
N ASP A 81 -9.42 -1.63 -17.42
CA ASP A 81 -8.12 -2.30 -17.33
C ASP A 81 -7.81 -2.76 -15.89
N GLY A 82 -8.80 -3.36 -15.20
CA GLY A 82 -8.77 -3.62 -13.77
C GLY A 82 -7.48 -4.30 -13.28
N ALA A 83 -6.99 -5.31 -13.99
CA ALA A 83 -5.73 -5.98 -13.66
C ALA A 83 -4.50 -5.06 -13.71
N MET A 84 -4.46 -4.08 -14.61
CA MET A 84 -3.34 -3.14 -14.72
C MET A 84 -3.32 -2.12 -13.58
N TYR A 85 -4.50 -1.71 -13.09
CA TYR A 85 -4.63 -0.66 -12.07
C TYR A 85 -4.94 -1.18 -10.67
N ALA A 86 -5.28 -2.45 -10.48
CA ALA A 86 -5.58 -3.03 -9.17
C ALA A 86 -4.48 -2.80 -8.10
N PRO A 87 -3.17 -2.82 -8.40
CA PRO A 87 -2.14 -2.48 -7.43
C PRO A 87 -2.15 -1.02 -6.96
N VAL A 88 -2.84 -0.14 -7.69
CA VAL A 88 -3.08 1.26 -7.34
C VAL A 88 -4.45 1.40 -6.69
N THR A 89 -5.52 1.04 -7.39
CA THR A 89 -6.90 1.26 -6.94
C THR A 89 -7.28 0.40 -5.76
N GLY A 90 -6.83 -0.85 -5.73
CA GLY A 90 -7.37 -1.89 -4.87
C GLY A 90 -8.70 -2.42 -5.42
N TYR A 91 -9.66 -2.62 -4.53
CA TYR A 91 -11.01 -3.04 -4.90
C TYR A 91 -12.03 -2.37 -3.99
N ALA A 92 -13.26 -2.24 -4.48
CA ALA A 92 -14.45 -1.95 -3.68
C ALA A 92 -15.50 -3.02 -3.99
N SER A 93 -15.68 -3.94 -3.05
CA SER A 93 -16.57 -5.08 -3.15
C SER A 93 -17.66 -4.99 -2.09
N GLN A 94 -18.91 -5.25 -2.49
CA GLN A 94 -20.04 -5.29 -1.56
C GLN A 94 -19.88 -6.41 -0.53
N ALA A 95 -19.31 -7.55 -0.93
CA ALA A 95 -19.06 -8.68 -0.04
C ALA A 95 -17.71 -8.59 0.71
N ARG A 96 -16.66 -8.01 0.12
CA ARG A 96 -15.28 -8.07 0.64
C ARG A 96 -14.72 -6.74 1.16
N GLY A 97 -15.51 -5.67 1.14
CA GLY A 97 -15.07 -4.35 1.59
C GLY A 97 -14.13 -3.66 0.60
N THR A 98 -13.22 -2.82 1.12
CA THR A 98 -12.34 -1.98 0.30
C THR A 98 -10.86 -2.21 0.59
N SER A 99 -9.99 -1.90 -0.39
CA SER A 99 -8.53 -1.96 -0.24
C SER A 99 -7.81 -0.79 -0.93
N LEU A 100 -6.53 -0.59 -0.60
CA LEU A 100 -5.64 0.42 -1.20
C LEU A 100 -6.30 1.81 -1.31
N LEU A 101 -6.31 2.46 -2.48
CA LEU A 101 -6.90 3.79 -2.64
C LEU A 101 -8.42 3.79 -2.37
N GLU A 102 -9.14 2.74 -2.76
CA GLU A 102 -10.58 2.61 -2.46
C GLU A 102 -10.87 2.62 -0.95
N ARG A 103 -9.95 2.12 -0.12
CA ARG A 103 -10.05 2.18 1.35
C ARG A 103 -9.50 3.48 1.92
N THR A 104 -8.34 3.89 1.46
CA THR A 104 -7.62 5.08 1.98
C THR A 104 -8.45 6.35 1.78
N TYR A 105 -9.14 6.44 0.64
CA TYR A 105 -10.00 7.57 0.29
C TYR A 105 -11.48 7.20 0.33
N ASP A 106 -11.88 6.21 1.14
CA ASP A 106 -13.27 5.74 1.18
C ASP A 106 -14.26 6.86 1.55
N SER A 107 -13.90 7.73 2.50
CA SER A 107 -14.74 8.88 2.89
C SER A 107 -14.96 9.85 1.72
N VAL A 108 -13.91 10.10 0.93
CA VAL A 108 -13.98 10.98 -0.25
C VAL A 108 -14.83 10.32 -1.34
N LEU A 109 -14.48 9.08 -1.69
CA LEU A 109 -15.12 8.31 -2.76
C LEU A 109 -16.58 7.98 -2.45
N SER A 110 -16.97 7.85 -1.18
CA SER A 110 -18.37 7.64 -0.75
C SER A 110 -19.14 8.95 -0.54
N GLY A 111 -18.46 10.10 -0.51
CA GLY A 111 -19.08 11.39 -0.19
C GLY A 111 -19.39 11.57 1.30
N GLN A 112 -18.78 10.78 2.19
CA GLN A 112 -18.95 10.93 3.64
C GLN A 112 -17.94 11.90 4.28
N ASP A 113 -17.01 12.43 3.50
CA ASP A 113 -16.02 13.41 3.96
C ASP A 113 -16.67 14.74 4.34
N ASP A 114 -16.30 15.30 5.50
CA ASP A 114 -16.87 16.53 6.06
C ASP A 114 -16.74 17.73 5.11
N ARG A 115 -15.75 17.73 4.21
CA ARG A 115 -15.59 18.77 3.18
C ARG A 115 -16.79 18.86 2.24
N PHE A 116 -17.62 17.83 2.17
CA PHE A 116 -18.84 17.82 1.36
C PHE A 116 -20.10 18.25 2.12
N ALA A 117 -20.04 18.55 3.42
CA ALA A 117 -21.23 18.86 4.24
C ALA A 117 -22.10 19.98 3.64
N PHE A 118 -21.48 21.08 3.19
CA PHE A 118 -22.21 22.19 2.55
C PHE A 118 -22.80 21.81 1.20
N ARG A 119 -22.05 21.03 0.40
CA ARG A 119 -22.54 20.52 -0.90
C ARG A 119 -23.75 19.62 -0.69
N HIS A 120 -23.69 18.69 0.27
CA HIS A 120 -24.79 17.79 0.58
C HIS A 120 -26.02 18.50 1.14
N ALA A 121 -25.85 19.56 1.94
CA ALA A 121 -26.97 20.38 2.38
C ALA A 121 -27.68 21.04 1.18
N LYS A 122 -26.90 21.54 0.21
CA LYS A 122 -27.44 22.08 -1.04
C LYS A 122 -28.11 20.99 -1.87
N ASP A 123 -27.48 19.83 -2.05
CA ASP A 123 -28.03 18.71 -2.84
C ASP A 123 -29.36 18.21 -2.28
N VAL A 124 -29.49 18.14 -0.94
CA VAL A 124 -30.75 17.80 -0.27
C VAL A 124 -31.81 18.85 -0.55
N LEU A 125 -31.45 20.14 -0.49
CA LEU A 125 -32.38 21.24 -0.75
C LEU A 125 -32.82 21.30 -2.23
N THR A 126 -31.93 20.95 -3.17
CA THR A 126 -32.20 20.98 -4.61
C THR A 126 -32.69 19.65 -5.18
N GLY A 127 -32.75 18.59 -4.36
CA GLY A 127 -33.13 17.24 -4.79
C GLY A 127 -32.11 16.56 -5.70
N GLN A 128 -30.84 17.00 -5.72
CA GLN A 128 -29.81 16.36 -6.53
C GLN A 128 -29.25 15.10 -5.86
N PRO A 129 -28.88 14.07 -6.65
CA PRO A 129 -28.30 12.86 -6.11
C PRO A 129 -26.94 13.16 -5.49
N ARG A 130 -26.73 12.67 -4.27
CA ARG A 130 -25.42 12.73 -3.61
C ARG A 130 -24.42 11.90 -4.40
N ARG A 131 -23.26 12.46 -4.68
CA ARG A 131 -22.14 11.77 -5.34
C ARG A 131 -20.86 11.96 -4.54
N GLY A 132 -20.03 10.91 -4.49
CA GLY A 132 -18.70 10.99 -3.93
C GLY A 132 -17.76 11.92 -4.72
N GLY A 133 -16.66 12.30 -4.08
CA GLY A 133 -15.56 13.03 -4.73
C GLY A 133 -14.60 12.11 -5.47
N ASP A 134 -13.99 12.64 -6.52
CA ASP A 134 -12.99 11.92 -7.31
C ASP A 134 -11.59 12.01 -6.68
N VAL A 135 -10.78 10.98 -6.88
CA VAL A 135 -9.38 10.90 -6.45
C VAL A 135 -8.48 10.98 -7.67
N ILE A 136 -7.75 12.07 -7.81
CA ILE A 136 -6.79 12.26 -8.91
C ILE A 136 -5.44 11.69 -8.47
N THR A 137 -4.96 10.68 -9.19
CA THR A 137 -3.66 10.04 -8.92
C THR A 137 -2.52 10.75 -9.65
N THR A 138 -1.29 10.47 -9.22
CA THR A 138 -0.07 10.89 -9.91
C THR A 138 0.36 9.94 -11.03
N ILE A 139 -0.36 8.82 -11.19
CA ILE A 139 -0.01 7.77 -12.15
C ILE A 139 -0.09 8.33 -13.57
N ASP A 140 0.96 8.07 -14.34
CA ASP A 140 0.97 8.28 -15.77
C ASP A 140 0.49 7.01 -16.48
N ALA A 141 -0.56 7.14 -17.29
CA ALA A 141 -1.19 6.00 -17.95
C ALA A 141 -0.23 5.27 -18.91
N LYS A 142 0.71 5.98 -19.54
CA LYS A 142 1.67 5.38 -20.47
C LYS A 142 2.74 4.63 -19.69
N ALA A 143 3.27 5.20 -18.61
CA ALA A 143 4.24 4.54 -17.73
C ALA A 143 3.65 3.28 -17.09
N GLN A 144 2.43 3.36 -16.53
CA GLN A 144 1.71 2.21 -15.96
C GLN A 144 1.54 1.10 -17.00
N LYS A 145 1.08 1.44 -18.20
CA LYS A 145 0.88 0.48 -19.29
C LYS A 145 2.19 -0.16 -19.75
N ALA A 146 3.27 0.62 -19.86
CA ALA A 146 4.57 0.11 -20.24
C ALA A 146 5.11 -0.90 -19.20
N GLY A 147 5.04 -0.56 -17.91
CA GLY A 147 5.46 -1.45 -16.83
C GLY A 147 4.62 -2.73 -16.75
N TYR A 148 3.29 -2.61 -16.85
CA TYR A 148 2.39 -3.76 -16.83
C TYR A 148 2.63 -4.67 -18.04
N LYS A 149 2.66 -4.11 -19.26
CA LYS A 149 2.91 -4.87 -20.47
C LYS A 149 4.26 -5.58 -20.41
N GLY A 150 5.32 -4.89 -19.98
CA GLY A 150 6.66 -5.46 -19.86
C GLY A 150 6.69 -6.70 -18.96
N LEU A 151 6.07 -6.62 -17.78
CA LEU A 151 5.98 -7.78 -16.88
C LEU A 151 5.10 -8.91 -17.44
N THR A 152 3.96 -8.58 -18.05
CA THR A 152 3.04 -9.60 -18.60
C THR A 152 3.61 -10.30 -19.83
N ASP A 153 4.29 -9.58 -20.72
CA ASP A 153 4.93 -10.15 -21.91
C ASP A 153 6.01 -11.16 -21.52
N LEU A 154 6.73 -10.90 -20.42
CA LEU A 154 7.73 -11.80 -19.87
C LEU A 154 7.13 -12.98 -19.08
N GLY A 155 5.80 -12.99 -18.84
CA GLY A 155 5.18 -13.92 -17.90
C GLY A 155 5.76 -13.81 -16.48
N ALA A 156 6.33 -12.64 -16.14
CA ALA A 156 7.11 -12.45 -14.94
C ALA A 156 6.21 -12.24 -13.73
N ARG A 157 6.59 -12.85 -12.61
CA ARG A 157 6.07 -12.51 -11.29
C ARG A 157 6.98 -11.46 -10.67
N GLY A 158 6.50 -10.23 -10.53
CA GLY A 158 7.33 -9.13 -10.06
C GLY A 158 6.56 -7.82 -9.89
N ALA A 159 7.32 -6.73 -9.78
CA ALA A 159 6.78 -5.39 -9.63
C ALA A 159 7.62 -4.39 -10.42
N VAL A 160 6.99 -3.27 -10.80
CA VAL A 160 7.67 -2.11 -11.36
C VAL A 160 7.14 -0.87 -10.65
N VAL A 161 8.07 -0.01 -10.21
CA VAL A 161 7.77 1.31 -9.66
C VAL A 161 8.51 2.34 -10.49
N ALA A 162 7.80 3.38 -10.95
CA ALA A 162 8.41 4.54 -11.57
C ALA A 162 8.08 5.77 -10.74
N LEU A 163 9.11 6.56 -10.41
CA LEU A 163 9.00 7.78 -9.61
C LEU A 163 9.50 8.97 -10.41
N ASP A 164 8.95 10.15 -10.14
CA ASP A 164 9.60 11.43 -10.43
C ASP A 164 10.45 11.82 -9.21
N PRO A 165 11.79 11.75 -9.28
CA PRO A 165 12.66 12.03 -8.13
C PRO A 165 12.58 13.49 -7.65
N SER A 166 12.21 14.42 -8.53
CA SER A 166 12.17 15.86 -8.19
C SER A 166 10.92 16.25 -7.41
N THR A 167 9.83 15.49 -7.57
CA THR A 167 8.53 15.79 -6.94
C THR A 167 8.04 14.70 -5.99
N GLY A 168 8.66 13.52 -5.99
CA GLY A 168 8.20 12.34 -5.24
C GLY A 168 6.95 11.68 -5.82
N LYS A 169 6.46 12.13 -6.99
CA LYS A 169 5.27 11.54 -7.62
C LYS A 169 5.52 10.10 -8.04
N VAL A 170 4.58 9.21 -7.71
CA VAL A 170 4.56 7.84 -8.24
C VAL A 170 3.89 7.87 -9.61
N LEU A 171 4.65 7.57 -10.66
CA LEU A 171 4.20 7.58 -12.06
C LEU A 171 3.69 6.21 -12.50
N ALA A 172 4.23 5.12 -11.95
CA ALA A 172 3.72 3.77 -12.16
C ALA A 172 3.92 2.93 -10.91
N LEU A 173 2.93 2.07 -10.62
CA LEU A 173 2.94 1.12 -9.52
C LEU A 173 2.29 -0.18 -10.00
N VAL A 174 3.12 -1.14 -10.41
CA VAL A 174 2.70 -2.35 -11.10
C VAL A 174 3.08 -3.57 -10.27
N SER A 175 2.19 -4.57 -10.22
CA SER A 175 2.42 -5.88 -9.61
C SER A 175 1.86 -6.95 -10.55
N THR A 176 2.62 -8.01 -10.81
CA THR A 176 2.17 -9.17 -11.60
C THR A 176 2.51 -10.50 -10.89
N PRO A 177 1.66 -11.54 -11.03
CA PRO A 177 0.30 -11.49 -11.56
C PRO A 177 -0.60 -10.56 -10.73
N SER A 178 -1.65 -10.05 -11.38
CA SER A 178 -2.65 -9.15 -10.80
C SER A 178 -4.05 -9.77 -10.94
N TYR A 179 -5.10 -9.01 -10.62
CA TYR A 179 -6.49 -9.44 -10.67
C TYR A 179 -7.39 -8.31 -11.17
N ASP A 180 -8.50 -8.65 -11.80
CA ASP A 180 -9.54 -7.68 -12.12
C ASP A 180 -10.50 -7.53 -10.91
N PRO A 181 -10.60 -6.35 -10.28
CA PRO A 181 -11.50 -6.13 -9.15
C PRO A 181 -12.98 -6.28 -9.51
N GLU A 182 -13.36 -6.10 -10.78
CA GLU A 182 -14.76 -6.10 -11.20
C GLU A 182 -15.41 -7.49 -11.07
N VAL A 183 -14.62 -8.56 -11.15
CA VAL A 183 -15.12 -9.95 -11.12
C VAL A 183 -15.69 -10.38 -9.76
N PHE A 184 -15.44 -9.60 -8.71
CA PHE A 184 -15.96 -9.80 -7.36
C PHE A 184 -16.48 -8.51 -6.70
N ALA A 185 -16.86 -7.50 -7.49
CA ALA A 185 -17.33 -6.21 -6.97
C ALA A 185 -18.72 -6.28 -6.30
N GLY A 186 -19.56 -7.25 -6.67
CA GLY A 186 -20.90 -7.41 -6.11
C GLY A 186 -20.97 -8.22 -4.82
N ILE A 187 -22.19 -8.62 -4.44
CA ILE A 187 -22.51 -9.33 -3.19
C ILE A 187 -22.78 -10.83 -3.41
N SER A 188 -22.82 -11.32 -4.65
CA SER A 188 -23.23 -12.70 -4.92
C SER A 188 -22.26 -13.72 -4.32
N PHE A 189 -22.78 -14.91 -3.99
CA PHE A 189 -21.95 -16.03 -3.52
C PHE A 189 -20.88 -16.41 -4.56
N GLU A 190 -21.24 -16.41 -5.85
CA GLU A 190 -20.29 -16.70 -6.93
C GLU A 190 -19.13 -15.69 -6.98
N GLU A 191 -19.40 -14.40 -6.82
CA GLU A 191 -18.36 -13.36 -6.73
C GLU A 191 -17.48 -13.55 -5.50
N SER A 192 -18.07 -13.96 -4.37
CA SER A 192 -17.32 -14.28 -3.15
C SER A 192 -16.41 -15.51 -3.34
N ASP A 193 -16.86 -16.52 -4.09
CA ASP A 193 -16.05 -17.70 -4.42
C ASP A 193 -14.89 -17.35 -5.35
N ARG A 194 -15.11 -16.45 -6.33
CA ARG A 194 -14.04 -15.94 -7.21
C ARG A 194 -12.94 -15.23 -6.42
N PHE A 195 -13.30 -14.41 -5.43
CA PHE A 195 -12.32 -13.78 -4.54
C PHE A 195 -11.53 -14.83 -3.75
N THR A 196 -12.23 -15.81 -3.15
CA THR A 196 -11.60 -16.90 -2.39
C THR A 196 -10.65 -17.73 -3.27
N ALA A 197 -10.99 -17.93 -4.55
CA ALA A 197 -10.13 -18.61 -5.50
C ALA A 197 -8.84 -17.81 -5.78
N LEU A 198 -8.93 -16.48 -5.88
CA LEU A 198 -7.76 -15.60 -6.03
C LEU A 198 -6.84 -15.64 -4.80
N GLU A 199 -7.40 -15.66 -3.59
CA GLU A 199 -6.63 -15.79 -2.34
C GLU A 199 -5.85 -17.11 -2.27
N LYS A 200 -6.44 -18.20 -2.78
CA LYS A 200 -5.84 -19.54 -2.75
C LYS A 200 -4.80 -19.77 -3.84
N LYS A 201 -4.62 -18.86 -4.80
CA LYS A 201 -3.64 -19.08 -5.87
C LYS A 201 -2.20 -18.97 -5.35
N LYS A 202 -1.36 -19.94 -5.74
CA LYS A 202 0.07 -20.00 -5.36
C LYS A 202 0.90 -18.83 -5.86
N ASP A 203 0.50 -18.24 -6.98
CA ASP A 203 1.19 -17.10 -7.60
C ASP A 203 0.81 -15.75 -6.95
N LYS A 204 -0.12 -15.73 -5.99
CA LYS A 204 -0.53 -14.58 -5.16
C LYS A 204 -0.90 -13.34 -6.01
N PRO A 205 -2.00 -13.37 -6.79
CA PRO A 205 -2.41 -12.24 -7.62
C PRO A 205 -2.88 -11.03 -6.80
N LEU A 206 -3.43 -11.24 -5.61
CA LEU A 206 -3.88 -10.17 -4.71
C LEU A 206 -2.71 -9.45 -4.00
N ALA A 207 -1.48 -9.94 -4.12
CA ALA A 207 -0.33 -9.34 -3.46
C ALA A 207 0.11 -8.04 -4.13
N ASN A 208 0.18 -6.97 -3.35
CA ASN A 208 0.78 -5.71 -3.77
C ASN A 208 2.30 -5.75 -3.50
N ARG A 209 3.03 -6.41 -4.40
CA ARG A 209 4.49 -6.60 -4.32
C ARG A 209 5.30 -5.31 -4.12
N PRO A 210 5.01 -4.19 -4.81
CA PRO A 210 5.81 -2.97 -4.62
C PRO A 210 5.56 -2.27 -3.28
N LEU A 211 4.48 -2.56 -2.56
CA LEU A 211 4.13 -1.88 -1.30
C LEU A 211 4.14 -2.77 -0.05
N ARG A 212 4.02 -4.09 -0.20
CA ARG A 212 3.69 -5.01 0.92
C ARG A 212 4.57 -6.25 0.99
N GLU A 213 5.51 -6.42 0.08
CA GLU A 213 6.43 -7.56 0.07
C GLU A 213 7.87 -7.06 0.15
N THR A 214 8.71 -7.76 0.91
CA THR A 214 10.13 -7.44 1.06
C THR A 214 10.97 -8.47 0.33
N TYR A 215 11.90 -8.01 -0.50
CA TYR A 215 12.82 -8.84 -1.26
C TYR A 215 14.27 -8.47 -0.91
N PRO A 216 15.21 -9.43 -0.90
CA PRO A 216 16.62 -9.10 -0.75
C PRO A 216 17.04 -8.19 -1.93
N PRO A 217 17.58 -6.99 -1.66
CA PRO A 217 17.90 -6.02 -2.72
C PRO A 217 19.08 -6.48 -3.60
N GLY A 218 19.97 -7.33 -3.07
CA GLY A 218 21.15 -7.79 -3.79
C GLY A 218 22.04 -6.62 -4.22
N SER A 219 22.52 -6.63 -5.46
CA SER A 219 23.44 -5.60 -5.97
C SER A 219 22.89 -4.19 -5.99
N THR A 220 21.56 -3.96 -5.93
CA THR A 220 21.03 -2.59 -5.83
C THR A 220 21.39 -1.93 -4.50
N PHE A 221 21.61 -2.71 -3.45
CA PHE A 221 22.04 -2.21 -2.13
C PHE A 221 23.47 -1.67 -2.12
N LYS A 222 24.29 -2.03 -3.12
CA LYS A 222 25.67 -1.51 -3.26
C LYS A 222 25.71 0.01 -3.42
N ILE A 223 24.64 0.62 -3.94
CA ILE A 223 24.51 2.09 -4.02
C ILE A 223 24.54 2.69 -2.61
N LEU A 224 23.78 2.10 -1.67
CA LEU A 224 23.76 2.53 -0.28
C LEU A 224 25.10 2.26 0.39
N THR A 225 25.71 1.09 0.16
CA THR A 225 27.05 0.78 0.69
C THR A 225 28.10 1.78 0.20
N ALA A 226 28.07 2.17 -1.09
CA ALA A 226 28.97 3.19 -1.62
C ALA A 226 28.73 4.56 -0.97
N ALA A 227 27.45 4.95 -0.81
CA ALA A 227 27.09 6.20 -0.16
C ALA A 227 27.60 6.22 1.29
N ALA A 228 27.41 5.14 2.04
CA ALA A 228 27.93 5.00 3.40
C ALA A 228 29.46 5.11 3.44
N ALA A 229 30.15 4.44 2.52
CA ALA A 229 31.62 4.45 2.46
C ALA A 229 32.18 5.86 2.19
N LEU A 230 31.51 6.63 1.33
CA LEU A 230 31.89 8.01 1.03
C LEU A 230 31.55 8.95 2.20
N GLU A 231 30.34 8.85 2.75
CA GLU A 231 29.85 9.70 3.84
C GLU A 231 30.71 9.57 5.11
N HIS A 232 31.11 8.35 5.45
CA HIS A 232 31.92 8.06 6.64
C HIS A 232 33.43 8.08 6.36
N GLY A 233 33.84 8.48 5.16
CA GLY A 233 35.25 8.67 4.79
C GLY A 233 36.09 7.39 4.66
N VAL A 234 35.45 6.21 4.56
CA VAL A 234 36.12 4.94 4.23
C VAL A 234 36.67 4.98 2.80
N VAL A 235 35.93 5.59 1.89
CA VAL A 235 36.41 5.91 0.53
C VAL A 235 36.50 7.42 0.41
N THR A 236 37.69 7.94 0.10
CA THR A 236 37.94 9.38 -0.11
C THR A 236 38.26 9.72 -1.57
N ASP A 237 38.72 8.74 -2.35
CA ASP A 237 38.94 8.83 -3.79
C ASP A 237 38.30 7.61 -4.48
N VAL A 238 37.29 7.87 -5.31
CA VAL A 238 36.55 6.81 -6.03
C VAL A 238 37.34 6.20 -7.18
N ASP A 239 38.39 6.87 -7.66
CA ASP A 239 39.26 6.42 -8.75
C ASP A 239 40.48 5.63 -8.23
N ALA A 240 40.84 5.79 -6.95
CA ALA A 240 41.90 5.02 -6.30
C ALA A 240 41.58 3.52 -6.26
N LYS A 241 42.59 2.68 -6.51
CA LYS A 241 42.47 1.23 -6.37
C LYS A 241 42.29 0.85 -4.90
N THR A 242 41.43 -0.13 -4.65
CA THR A 242 41.25 -0.73 -3.33
C THR A 242 42.24 -1.88 -3.11
N ASP A 243 42.33 -2.39 -1.87
CA ASP A 243 43.04 -3.63 -1.58
C ASP A 243 42.13 -4.87 -1.57
N ALA A 244 40.83 -4.68 -1.77
CA ALA A 244 39.84 -5.74 -1.81
C ALA A 244 40.14 -6.77 -2.91
N VAL A 245 40.52 -7.98 -2.52
CA VAL A 245 40.80 -9.08 -3.47
C VAL A 245 39.51 -9.78 -3.92
N SER A 246 39.50 -10.27 -5.17
CA SER A 246 38.42 -11.12 -5.69
C SER A 246 39.00 -12.51 -6.01
N PRO A 247 38.38 -13.62 -5.54
CA PRO A 247 37.15 -13.68 -4.74
C PRO A 247 37.41 -13.25 -3.28
N TYR A 248 36.42 -12.55 -2.70
CA TYR A 248 36.52 -11.95 -1.37
C TYR A 248 36.39 -13.00 -0.26
N PRO A 249 37.38 -13.14 0.65
CA PRO A 249 37.27 -14.03 1.79
C PRO A 249 36.33 -13.46 2.85
N LEU A 250 35.30 -14.21 3.23
CA LEU A 250 34.39 -13.76 4.28
C LEU A 250 35.08 -13.86 5.66
N PRO A 251 35.05 -12.80 6.48
CA PRO A 251 35.53 -12.87 7.85
C PRO A 251 34.81 -14.00 8.62
N LEU A 252 35.54 -14.67 9.51
CA LEU A 252 35.02 -15.75 10.36
C LEU A 252 34.46 -16.97 9.58
N SER A 253 34.85 -17.13 8.31
CA SER A 253 34.44 -18.24 7.46
C SER A 253 35.56 -18.71 6.54
N THR A 254 35.47 -19.92 6.03
CA THR A 254 36.32 -20.42 4.94
C THR A 254 35.75 -20.09 3.55
N ASN A 255 34.54 -19.55 3.48
CA ASN A 255 33.86 -19.24 2.23
C ASN A 255 34.42 -17.99 1.56
N LYS A 256 34.38 -17.97 0.23
CA LYS A 256 34.74 -16.81 -0.58
C LYS A 256 33.59 -16.41 -1.51
N ILE A 257 33.43 -15.12 -1.74
CA ILE A 257 32.42 -14.57 -2.66
C ILE A 257 33.13 -14.02 -3.90
N GLY A 258 32.88 -14.62 -5.06
CA GLY A 258 33.34 -14.11 -6.34
C GLY A 258 32.49 -12.96 -6.88
N SER A 259 32.96 -12.32 -7.94
CA SER A 259 32.21 -11.29 -8.67
C SER A 259 31.78 -11.81 -10.04
N GLU A 260 30.55 -11.50 -10.47
CA GLU A 260 30.02 -11.96 -11.77
C GLU A 260 30.84 -11.44 -12.97
N ALA A 261 31.38 -10.22 -12.86
CA ALA A 261 32.26 -9.65 -13.88
C ALA A 261 33.65 -10.32 -13.96
N GLY A 262 33.94 -11.28 -13.07
CA GLY A 262 35.19 -12.03 -13.02
C GLY A 262 36.27 -11.39 -12.13
N ASP A 263 37.10 -12.24 -11.55
CA ASP A 263 38.09 -11.83 -10.55
C ASP A 263 39.18 -10.90 -11.10
N ALA A 264 39.57 -11.07 -12.38
CA ALA A 264 40.61 -10.23 -13.00
C ALA A 264 40.18 -8.77 -13.15
N VAL A 265 38.89 -8.51 -13.37
CA VAL A 265 38.32 -7.16 -13.48
C VAL A 265 38.14 -6.54 -12.09
N CYS A 266 37.71 -7.36 -11.14
CA CYS A 266 37.23 -6.88 -9.84
C CYS A 266 38.29 -6.85 -8.74
N SER A 267 39.34 -7.66 -8.83
CA SER A 267 40.40 -7.67 -7.82
C SER A 267 41.12 -6.33 -7.76
N LYS A 268 41.13 -5.69 -6.59
CA LYS A 268 41.71 -4.37 -6.35
C LYS A 268 41.16 -3.27 -7.26
N ALA A 269 39.92 -3.43 -7.73
CA ALA A 269 39.23 -2.42 -8.50
C ALA A 269 38.98 -1.17 -7.65
N SER A 270 38.91 0.00 -8.27
CA SER A 270 38.45 1.22 -7.61
C SER A 270 36.95 1.18 -7.32
N MET A 271 36.43 2.01 -6.41
CA MET A 271 34.98 2.08 -6.15
C MET A 271 34.20 2.43 -7.42
N LYS A 272 34.74 3.29 -8.28
CA LYS A 272 34.15 3.62 -9.58
C LYS A 272 34.05 2.42 -10.51
N THR A 273 35.14 1.68 -10.68
CA THR A 273 35.14 0.44 -11.48
C THR A 273 34.21 -0.61 -10.86
N ALA A 274 34.22 -0.74 -9.53
CA ALA A 274 33.34 -1.67 -8.84
C ALA A 274 31.86 -1.34 -9.02
N MET A 275 31.48 -0.06 -9.03
CA MET A 275 30.12 0.36 -9.33
C MET A 275 29.72 0.04 -10.77
N GLN A 276 30.64 0.22 -11.73
CA GLN A 276 30.40 -0.08 -13.15
C GLN A 276 30.22 -1.59 -13.42
N TYR A 277 31.06 -2.42 -12.80
CA TYR A 277 31.09 -3.87 -13.03
C TYR A 277 30.41 -4.68 -11.91
N SER A 278 29.78 -4.01 -10.95
CA SER A 278 29.13 -4.61 -9.79
C SER A 278 30.05 -5.57 -9.00
N CYS A 279 31.31 -5.21 -8.81
CA CYS A 279 32.32 -6.05 -8.16
C CYS A 279 32.02 -6.27 -6.66
N ASN A 280 31.66 -7.49 -6.28
CA ASN A 280 31.20 -7.83 -4.92
C ASN A 280 32.24 -7.52 -3.85
N ASN A 281 33.50 -7.86 -4.10
CA ASN A 281 34.61 -7.71 -3.16
C ASN A 281 34.76 -6.28 -2.64
N VAL A 282 34.67 -5.27 -3.51
CA VAL A 282 34.87 -3.87 -3.11
C VAL A 282 33.77 -3.38 -2.15
N PHE A 283 32.51 -3.77 -2.39
CA PHE A 283 31.41 -3.39 -1.49
C PHE A 283 31.41 -4.20 -0.18
N LEU A 284 31.83 -5.47 -0.22
CA LEU A 284 31.97 -6.29 0.98
C LEU A 284 33.10 -5.78 1.88
N ASP A 285 34.24 -5.39 1.30
CA ASP A 285 35.37 -4.81 2.01
C ASP A 285 34.98 -3.47 2.66
N ALA A 286 34.37 -2.57 1.88
CA ALA A 286 33.87 -1.30 2.39
C ALA A 286 32.83 -1.47 3.51
N ALA A 287 31.88 -2.41 3.37
CA ALA A 287 30.90 -2.69 4.42
C ALA A 287 31.53 -3.27 5.69
N ALA A 288 32.57 -4.10 5.55
CA ALA A 288 33.30 -4.66 6.68
C ALA A 288 34.08 -3.57 7.45
N GLU A 289 34.68 -2.61 6.73
CA GLU A 289 35.37 -1.48 7.34
C GLU A 289 34.41 -0.47 7.99
N LEU A 290 33.24 -0.23 7.39
CA LEU A 290 32.19 0.62 7.96
C LEU A 290 31.63 0.04 9.27
N GLY A 291 31.45 -1.27 9.34
CA GLY A 291 30.77 -1.94 10.44
C GLY A 291 29.24 -1.75 10.41
N GLU A 292 28.57 -2.48 11.31
CA GLU A 292 27.10 -2.55 11.36
C GLU A 292 26.44 -1.20 11.65
N ASP A 293 26.95 -0.45 12.63
CA ASP A 293 26.32 0.78 13.10
C ASP A 293 26.27 1.86 12.01
N ARG A 294 27.36 2.09 11.29
CA ARG A 294 27.42 3.09 10.21
C ARG A 294 26.60 2.68 8.99
N MET A 295 26.56 1.37 8.69
CA MET A 295 25.69 0.83 7.65
C MET A 295 24.21 1.01 8.01
N ARG A 296 23.84 0.73 9.26
CA ARG A 296 22.48 0.91 9.78
C ARG A 296 22.07 2.37 9.76
N GLU A 297 22.90 3.27 10.29
CA GLU A 297 22.65 4.71 10.29
C GLU A 297 22.41 5.23 8.87
N THR A 298 23.25 4.83 7.90
CA THR A 298 23.09 5.25 6.52
C THR A 298 21.81 4.65 5.90
N ALA A 299 21.50 3.39 6.20
CA ALA A 299 20.27 2.76 5.69
C ALA A 299 19.01 3.45 6.21
N GLU A 300 18.97 3.81 7.48
CA GLU A 300 17.85 4.55 8.08
C GLU A 300 17.68 5.92 7.42
N LYS A 301 18.78 6.64 7.12
CA LYS A 301 18.72 7.90 6.33
C LYS A 301 18.17 7.72 4.91
N PHE A 302 18.26 6.52 4.34
CA PHE A 302 17.68 6.15 3.05
C PHE A 302 16.22 5.65 3.17
N GLY A 303 15.63 5.70 4.36
CA GLY A 303 14.24 5.32 4.63
C GLY A 303 14.03 3.83 4.95
N PHE A 304 15.08 3.07 5.24
CA PHE A 304 14.92 1.70 5.74
C PHE A 304 14.50 1.72 7.22
N ASN A 305 13.63 0.78 7.60
CA ASN A 305 13.07 0.61 8.96
C ASN A 305 12.09 1.71 9.42
N GLU A 306 11.56 2.52 8.51
CA GLU A 306 10.46 3.47 8.76
C GLU A 306 9.07 2.94 8.37
#